data_AF-A0A3A9GHF2-F1
#
_entry.id   AF-A0A3A9GHF2-F1
#
_cell.length_a   1.000
_cell.length_b   1.000
_cell.length_c   1.000
_cell.angle_alpha   90.00
_cell.angle_beta   90.00
_cell.angle_gamma   90.00
#
_symmetry.space_group_name_H-M   'P 1'
#
loop_
_entity.id
_entity.type
_entity.pdbx_description
1 polymer ?
#
loop_
_entity_poly.entity_id
_entity_poly.type
_entity_poly.pdbx_seq_one_letter_code
_entity_poly.pdbx_strand_id
1 'polypeptide(L)'
;MSNIFGNDLFGSQSSSSSNGLFGVNLVDYASIRNGSYRKLVTAHYKNLDEEEGKTSSSKSGVKDSKQTLNSISEAASSLKDSASALLAKGKNSLFQTKTDANGNTYVDYDTDKMYKAIKEFADNYNSTIDAAANSESTNILRSAKNMVSFTNANKKALEAIGITVGSDNKLTVDEDDFKAASKARVQSLFNGVGSYAYQISGKADNIKFTATDLAKKADYNSTQSYKSSLKSISTSKDSTKTLGNIEDAANSAKKSLAALRETGYKSVFNQVTTTDKNGNKVTGYDKDAIYKAVSDFVNDYNTLLKKTEDSNTKNITQARKTMTNYVLANKSALSALGITIGSDNKLSISESTFKDADMSKVKSLFQGKGSLGEQMQQQITKIASYAESEASKSNTYNDNGSYSYNYNSGDWYNSMF
;
A
#
# COMPACT_ATOMS: atom_id res chain seq x y z
N MET A 1 27.15 -51.04 -2.60
CA MET A 1 25.70 -51.21 -2.31
C MET A 1 25.57 -51.00 -0.80
N SER A 2 24.97 -49.95 -0.24
CA SER A 2 23.80 -49.17 -0.65
C SER A 2 23.77 -47.81 0.08
N ASN A 3 23.50 -46.75 -0.68
CA ASN A 3 22.67 -45.55 -0.45
C ASN A 3 21.68 -45.59 0.76
N ILE A 4 21.16 -44.54 1.43
CA ILE A 4 21.08 -43.06 1.23
C ILE A 4 20.22 -42.45 2.40
N PHE A 5 20.60 -41.25 2.89
CA PHE A 5 19.79 -40.10 3.39
C PHE A 5 18.90 -40.15 4.66
N GLY A 6 18.96 -39.03 5.41
CA GLY A 6 17.93 -38.60 6.38
C GLY A 6 18.39 -37.43 7.26
N ASN A 7 18.26 -36.21 6.75
CA ASN A 7 18.55 -34.93 7.42
C ASN A 7 17.29 -34.47 8.18
N ASP A 8 17.38 -34.24 9.50
CA ASP A 8 16.37 -33.48 10.26
C ASP A 8 17.06 -32.39 11.08
N LEU A 9 16.76 -31.17 10.66
CA LEU A 9 17.27 -29.88 11.10
C LEU A 9 16.05 -29.05 11.54
N PHE A 10 16.23 -28.32 12.63
CA PHE A 10 15.34 -27.30 13.23
C PHE A 10 14.50 -27.70 14.45
N GLY A 11 15.18 -27.64 15.60
CA GLY A 11 14.58 -27.32 16.88
C GLY A 11 14.31 -25.81 17.03
N SER A 12 13.17 -25.54 17.66
CA SER A 12 12.63 -24.28 18.17
C SER A 12 13.64 -23.38 18.90
N GLN A 13 13.60 -22.06 18.61
CA GLN A 13 14.02 -21.06 19.59
C GLN A 13 13.16 -19.79 19.51
N SER A 14 12.42 -19.58 20.59
CA SER A 14 11.74 -18.35 20.97
C SER A 14 12.71 -17.19 21.15
N SER A 15 12.36 -16.01 20.61
CA SER A 15 12.87 -14.74 21.12
C SER A 15 11.72 -13.76 21.30
N SER A 16 11.55 -13.37 22.56
CA SER A 16 10.71 -12.26 23.01
C SER A 16 11.31 -10.92 22.56
N SER A 17 10.50 -10.07 21.95
CA SER A 17 10.75 -8.62 22.00
C SER A 17 9.46 -7.87 22.34
N SER A 18 9.56 -7.08 23.39
CA SER A 18 8.57 -6.12 23.86
C SER A 18 8.89 -4.74 23.28
N ASN A 19 7.93 -4.18 22.53
CA ASN A 19 7.51 -2.76 22.46
C ASN A 19 6.62 -2.59 21.20
N GLY A 20 5.44 -1.96 21.21
CA GLY A 20 4.76 -1.19 22.24
C GLY A 20 3.23 -1.22 22.08
N LEU A 21 2.61 -0.74 23.14
CA LEU A 21 1.19 -0.67 23.48
C LEU A 21 0.43 0.29 22.54
N PHE A 22 -0.82 -0.05 22.20
CA PHE A 22 -1.75 0.64 21.27
C PHE A 22 -1.47 0.39 19.77
N GLY A 23 -2.35 -0.42 19.16
CA GLY A 23 -2.32 -0.86 17.77
C GLY A 23 -2.56 0.21 16.71
N VAL A 24 -1.82 1.32 16.79
CA VAL A 24 -1.56 2.21 15.67
C VAL A 24 -0.19 1.83 15.13
N ASN A 25 -0.12 1.33 13.90
CA ASN A 25 1.17 1.15 13.26
C ASN A 25 1.78 2.56 13.10
N LEU A 26 3.08 2.73 13.39
CA LEU A 26 3.79 4.02 13.33
C LEU A 26 3.64 4.73 11.96
N VAL A 27 3.30 3.94 10.93
CA VAL A 27 2.94 4.31 9.56
C VAL A 27 1.67 5.17 9.46
N ASP A 28 0.64 4.92 10.30
CA ASP A 28 -0.59 5.73 10.31
C ASP A 28 -0.38 7.07 11.04
N TYR A 29 0.48 7.11 12.05
CA TYR A 29 0.68 8.31 12.88
C TYR A 29 1.54 9.40 12.17
N ALA A 30 2.53 8.99 11.37
CA ALA A 30 3.40 9.93 10.67
C ALA A 30 2.73 10.60 9.45
N SER A 31 1.82 9.89 8.77
CA SER A 31 1.04 10.46 7.67
C SER A 31 -0.04 11.46 8.16
N ILE A 32 -0.48 11.32 9.41
CA ILE A 32 -1.33 12.29 10.14
C ILE A 32 -0.54 13.54 10.56
N ARG A 33 0.74 13.41 10.95
CA ARG A 33 1.58 14.55 11.40
C ARG A 33 2.22 15.36 10.26
N ASN A 34 2.51 14.75 9.11
CA ASN A 34 3.02 15.44 7.90
C ASN A 34 1.89 16.04 7.03
N GLY A 35 0.62 15.87 7.41
CA GLY A 35 -0.52 16.44 6.69
C GLY A 35 -0.77 15.86 5.29
N SER A 36 0.04 14.92 4.80
CA SER A 36 -0.16 14.25 3.50
C SER A 36 -1.39 13.35 3.49
N TYR A 37 -1.66 12.62 4.59
CA TYR A 37 -2.92 11.88 4.76
C TYR A 37 -4.11 12.83 4.87
N ARG A 38 -3.95 13.92 5.65
CA ARG A 38 -4.98 14.98 5.77
C ARG A 38 -5.24 15.65 4.43
N LYS A 39 -4.24 15.93 3.59
CA LYS A 39 -4.40 16.51 2.25
C LYS A 39 -5.09 15.52 1.31
N LEU A 40 -4.72 14.24 1.35
CA LEU A 40 -5.34 13.18 0.55
C LEU A 40 -6.81 13.01 0.91
N VAL A 41 -7.15 13.01 2.20
CA VAL A 41 -8.53 12.99 2.73
C VAL A 41 -9.26 14.30 2.41
N THR A 42 -8.68 15.46 2.71
CA THR A 42 -9.30 16.79 2.50
C THR A 42 -9.53 17.08 1.01
N ALA A 43 -8.60 16.73 0.11
CA ALA A 43 -8.78 16.85 -1.32
C ALA A 43 -9.85 15.89 -1.85
N HIS A 44 -10.06 14.74 -1.19
CA HIS A 44 -11.10 13.79 -1.53
C HIS A 44 -12.49 14.21 -1.02
N TYR A 45 -12.57 14.95 0.09
CA TYR A 45 -13.83 15.47 0.66
C TYR A 45 -14.19 16.90 0.20
N LYS A 46 -13.24 17.78 -0.13
CA LYS A 46 -13.52 19.11 -0.72
C LYS A 46 -14.19 19.05 -2.09
N ASN A 47 -13.91 17.99 -2.88
CA ASN A 47 -14.60 17.78 -4.16
C ASN A 47 -16.03 17.24 -3.99
N LEU A 48 -16.48 16.94 -2.77
CA LEU A 48 -17.88 16.57 -2.50
C LEU A 48 -18.74 17.79 -2.16
N ASP A 49 -18.14 18.87 -1.62
CA ASP A 49 -18.86 20.09 -1.24
C ASP A 49 -18.80 21.19 -2.34
N GLU A 50 -17.82 21.17 -3.25
CA GLU A 50 -17.69 22.17 -4.33
C GLU A 50 -18.48 21.85 -5.62
N GLU A 51 -19.18 20.71 -5.70
CA GLU A 51 -20.08 20.40 -6.83
C GLU A 51 -21.50 20.99 -6.70
N GLU A 52 -21.83 21.68 -5.60
CA GLU A 52 -23.02 22.55 -5.54
C GLU A 52 -22.65 24.02 -5.75
N GLY A 53 -22.42 24.36 -7.03
CA GLY A 53 -22.62 25.71 -7.54
C GLY A 53 -21.40 26.64 -7.49
N LYS A 54 -20.69 26.73 -8.62
CA LYS A 54 -20.31 28.00 -9.27
C LYS A 54 -19.60 27.77 -10.61
N THR A 55 -20.18 28.35 -11.66
CA THR A 55 -19.57 28.60 -12.95
C THR A 55 -18.41 29.60 -12.83
N SER A 56 -17.16 29.19 -13.13
CA SER A 56 -16.12 30.12 -13.63
C SER A 56 -14.84 29.44 -14.12
N SER A 57 -14.48 29.76 -15.36
CA SER A 57 -13.17 29.68 -16.04
C SER A 57 -12.47 28.32 -16.18
N SER A 58 -12.46 27.85 -17.43
CA SER A 58 -11.63 26.78 -17.99
C SER A 58 -10.14 26.97 -17.66
N LYS A 59 -9.64 26.21 -16.69
CA LYS A 59 -8.21 26.03 -16.43
C LYS A 59 -7.90 24.54 -16.58
N SER A 60 -6.90 24.21 -17.39
CA SER A 60 -6.47 22.84 -17.73
C SER A 60 -6.52 21.92 -16.51
N GLY A 61 -7.15 20.74 -16.63
CA GLY A 61 -7.49 19.81 -15.53
C GLY A 61 -6.31 19.15 -14.81
N VAL A 62 -5.15 19.81 -14.77
CA VAL A 62 -3.97 19.43 -13.98
C VAL A 62 -3.99 20.22 -12.68
N LYS A 63 -4.24 19.52 -11.56
CA LYS A 63 -4.33 20.15 -10.23
C LYS A 63 -2.99 20.66 -9.71
N ASP A 64 -1.89 20.01 -10.09
CA ASP A 64 -0.54 20.41 -9.71
C ASP A 64 0.02 21.52 -10.61
N SER A 65 0.77 22.45 -10.00
CA SER A 65 1.52 23.44 -10.77
C SER A 65 2.64 22.75 -11.57
N LYS A 66 2.99 23.31 -12.73
CA LYS A 66 4.13 22.83 -13.53
C LYS A 66 5.43 22.80 -12.72
N GLN A 67 5.65 23.80 -11.87
CA GLN A 67 6.81 23.87 -10.98
C GLN A 67 6.85 22.66 -10.04
N THR A 68 5.73 22.36 -9.38
CA THR A 68 5.58 21.19 -8.50
C THR A 68 5.91 19.89 -9.26
N LEU A 69 5.36 19.74 -10.46
CA LEU A 69 5.55 18.54 -11.29
C LEU A 69 7.00 18.40 -11.79
N ASN A 70 7.65 19.51 -12.15
CA ASN A 70 9.06 19.48 -12.52
C ASN A 70 9.94 19.09 -11.33
N SER A 71 9.72 19.65 -10.14
CA SER A 71 10.47 19.27 -8.93
C SER A 71 10.29 17.79 -8.58
N ILE A 72 9.08 17.24 -8.75
CA ILE A 72 8.83 15.80 -8.57
C ILE A 72 9.60 14.98 -9.60
N SER A 73 9.56 15.41 -10.87
CA SER A 73 10.26 14.73 -11.96
C SER A 73 11.78 14.71 -11.76
N GLU A 74 12.36 15.85 -11.36
CA GLU A 74 13.79 15.99 -11.06
C GLU A 74 14.21 15.11 -9.89
N ALA A 75 13.51 15.19 -8.75
CA ALA A 75 13.82 14.36 -7.58
C ALA A 75 13.76 12.85 -7.91
N ALA A 76 12.71 12.44 -8.62
CA ALA A 76 12.54 11.05 -9.04
C ALA A 76 13.59 10.62 -10.08
N SER A 77 14.07 11.54 -10.94
CA SER A 77 15.20 11.27 -11.84
C SER A 77 16.49 11.05 -11.05
N SER A 78 16.82 11.90 -10.08
CA SER A 78 18.01 11.73 -9.24
C SER A 78 17.99 10.42 -8.47
N LEU A 79 16.82 10.00 -7.96
CA LEU A 79 16.66 8.69 -7.32
C LEU A 79 16.90 7.54 -8.30
N LYS A 80 16.33 7.64 -9.52
CA LYS A 80 16.58 6.65 -10.57
C LYS A 80 18.06 6.56 -10.92
N ASP A 81 18.74 7.70 -11.04
CA ASP A 81 20.13 7.79 -11.47
C ASP A 81 21.08 7.22 -10.38
N SER A 82 20.89 7.62 -9.12
CA SER A 82 21.62 7.04 -7.98
C SER A 82 21.38 5.53 -7.81
N ALA A 83 20.14 5.06 -8.03
CA ALA A 83 19.86 3.62 -8.05
C ALA A 83 20.57 2.91 -9.21
N SER A 84 20.62 3.53 -10.39
CA SER A 84 21.28 2.98 -11.58
C SER A 84 22.80 2.87 -11.39
N ALA A 85 23.41 3.82 -10.68
CA ALA A 85 24.83 3.75 -10.32
C ALA A 85 25.15 2.52 -9.45
N LEU A 86 24.27 2.18 -8.52
CA LEU A 86 24.41 1.00 -7.65
C LEU A 86 24.16 -0.32 -8.40
N LEU A 87 23.31 -0.29 -9.42
CA LEU A 87 22.98 -1.42 -10.29
C LEU A 87 23.97 -1.63 -11.44
N ALA A 88 24.90 -0.69 -11.63
CA ALA A 88 25.86 -0.73 -12.73
C ALA A 88 26.65 -2.04 -12.74
N LYS A 89 27.01 -2.49 -13.95
CA LYS A 89 27.76 -3.72 -14.18
C LYS A 89 29.04 -3.43 -14.96
N GLY A 90 29.96 -4.39 -14.96
CA GLY A 90 31.22 -4.29 -15.68
C GLY A 90 32.10 -3.17 -15.10
N LYS A 91 32.73 -2.37 -15.98
CA LYS A 91 33.70 -1.33 -15.57
C LYS A 91 33.12 -0.22 -14.69
N ASN A 92 31.80 -0.03 -14.73
CA ASN A 92 31.11 0.99 -13.94
C ASN A 92 30.52 0.45 -12.63
N SER A 93 30.68 -0.86 -12.37
CA SER A 93 30.20 -1.48 -11.14
C SER A 93 30.98 -0.97 -9.94
N LEU A 94 30.27 -0.58 -8.88
CA LEU A 94 30.88 -0.32 -7.57
C LEU A 94 31.27 -1.62 -6.86
N PHE A 95 30.67 -2.75 -7.25
CA PHE A 95 30.99 -4.08 -6.74
C PHE A 95 32.09 -4.75 -7.55
N GLN A 96 33.03 -5.37 -6.86
CA GLN A 96 34.14 -6.14 -7.41
C GLN A 96 34.07 -7.58 -6.89
N THR A 97 34.49 -8.53 -7.72
CA THR A 97 34.67 -9.93 -7.29
C THR A 97 36.15 -10.17 -7.08
N LYS A 98 36.52 -10.66 -5.90
CA LYS A 98 37.89 -11.09 -5.56
C LYS A 98 37.90 -12.58 -5.25
N THR A 99 39.09 -13.17 -5.36
CA THR A 99 39.33 -14.57 -5.01
C THR A 99 40.33 -14.63 -3.87
N ASP A 100 40.05 -15.42 -2.83
CA ASP A 100 40.98 -15.65 -1.74
C ASP A 100 42.10 -16.63 -2.14
N ALA A 101 43.08 -16.83 -1.25
CA ALA A 101 44.18 -17.76 -1.47
C ALA A 101 43.73 -19.24 -1.61
N ASN A 102 42.49 -19.55 -1.19
CA ASN A 102 41.89 -20.87 -1.24
C ASN A 102 41.04 -21.09 -2.51
N GLY A 103 40.95 -20.08 -3.39
CA GLY A 103 40.16 -20.15 -4.61
C GLY A 103 38.68 -19.78 -4.45
N ASN A 104 38.24 -19.34 -3.26
CA ASN A 104 36.85 -18.92 -3.05
C ASN A 104 36.62 -17.50 -3.53
N THR A 105 35.53 -17.27 -4.26
CA THR A 105 35.15 -15.94 -4.72
C THR A 105 34.29 -15.23 -3.68
N TYR A 106 34.56 -13.95 -3.48
CA TYR A 106 33.81 -13.09 -2.58
C TYR A 106 33.66 -11.68 -3.16
N VAL A 107 32.72 -10.94 -2.57
CA VAL A 107 32.33 -9.61 -3.02
C VAL A 107 33.12 -8.58 -2.24
N ASP A 108 33.71 -7.63 -2.95
CA ASP A 108 34.45 -6.53 -2.37
C ASP A 108 34.08 -5.20 -3.05
N TYR A 109 34.40 -4.09 -2.39
CA TYR A 109 34.24 -2.73 -2.90
C TYR A 109 35.00 -1.73 -2.02
N ASP A 110 35.25 -0.55 -2.58
CA ASP A 110 35.72 0.62 -1.85
C ASP A 110 34.60 1.11 -0.92
N THR A 111 34.80 0.94 0.39
CA THR A 111 33.74 1.14 1.39
C THR A 111 33.29 2.60 1.45
N ASP A 112 34.20 3.57 1.30
CA ASP A 112 33.85 4.99 1.35
C ASP A 112 33.07 5.42 0.11
N LYS A 113 33.46 4.94 -1.08
CA LYS A 113 32.70 5.21 -2.31
C LYS A 113 31.33 4.56 -2.28
N MET A 114 31.24 3.33 -1.78
CA MET A 114 29.96 2.64 -1.65
C MET A 114 29.05 3.35 -0.64
N TYR A 115 29.58 3.76 0.52
CA TYR A 115 28.83 4.53 1.51
C TYR A 115 28.27 5.82 0.90
N LYS A 116 29.08 6.59 0.17
CA LYS A 116 28.64 7.82 -0.51
C LYS A 116 27.51 7.56 -1.51
N ALA A 117 27.64 6.52 -2.33
CA ALA A 117 26.61 6.16 -3.32
C ALA A 117 25.29 5.73 -2.65
N ILE A 118 25.36 4.98 -1.54
CA ILE A 118 24.19 4.57 -0.76
C ILE A 118 23.56 5.76 -0.03
N LYS A 119 24.38 6.67 0.50
CA LYS A 119 23.91 7.90 1.12
C LYS A 119 23.18 8.80 0.13
N GLU A 120 23.77 9.01 -1.05
CA GLU A 120 23.15 9.77 -2.14
C GLU A 120 21.82 9.14 -2.58
N PHE A 121 21.76 7.82 -2.71
CA PHE A 121 20.51 7.10 -2.98
C PHE A 121 19.46 7.35 -1.88
N ALA A 122 19.84 7.31 -0.61
CA ALA A 122 18.94 7.56 0.52
C ALA A 122 18.42 9.00 0.53
N ASP A 123 19.29 9.98 0.26
CA ASP A 123 18.93 11.39 0.20
C ASP A 123 18.00 11.69 -0.99
N ASN A 124 18.25 11.07 -2.15
CA ASN A 124 17.39 11.17 -3.33
C ASN A 124 16.03 10.47 -3.11
N TYR A 125 16.01 9.37 -2.37
CA TYR A 125 14.78 8.70 -1.95
C TYR A 125 13.94 9.64 -1.11
N ASN A 126 14.55 10.24 -0.08
CA ASN A 126 13.88 11.19 0.82
C ASN A 126 13.33 12.39 0.05
N SER A 127 14.14 12.94 -0.86
CA SER A 127 13.77 14.06 -1.72
C SER A 127 12.58 13.72 -2.62
N THR A 128 12.54 12.50 -3.18
CA THR A 128 11.40 12.04 -3.99
C THR A 128 10.12 11.94 -3.16
N ILE A 129 10.21 11.42 -1.92
CA ILE A 129 9.06 11.35 -1.00
C ILE A 129 8.57 12.75 -0.63
N ASP A 130 9.48 13.68 -0.30
CA ASP A 130 9.13 15.06 0.02
C ASP A 130 8.49 15.78 -1.17
N ALA A 131 9.07 15.66 -2.36
CA ALA A 131 8.53 16.26 -3.57
C ALA A 131 7.15 15.69 -3.91
N ALA A 132 6.99 14.36 -3.88
CA ALA A 132 5.72 13.71 -4.18
C ALA A 132 4.62 14.05 -3.16
N ALA A 133 4.96 14.26 -1.89
CA ALA A 133 4.00 14.67 -0.85
C ALA A 133 3.38 16.06 -1.11
N ASN A 134 4.00 16.87 -1.97
CA ASN A 134 3.46 18.16 -2.40
C ASN A 134 2.50 18.06 -3.60
N SER A 135 2.32 16.86 -4.17
CA SER A 135 1.41 16.63 -5.29
C SER A 135 -0.04 16.48 -4.84
N GLU A 136 -0.95 17.01 -5.63
CA GLU A 136 -2.39 16.75 -5.57
C GLU A 136 -2.82 15.61 -6.53
N SER A 137 -1.91 15.13 -7.39
CA SER A 137 -2.14 13.99 -8.27
C SER A 137 -2.17 12.68 -7.49
N THR A 138 -3.33 12.03 -7.48
CA THR A 138 -3.52 10.70 -6.89
C THR A 138 -2.57 9.65 -7.48
N ASN A 139 -2.19 9.78 -8.75
CA ASN A 139 -1.25 8.85 -9.39
C ASN A 139 0.16 8.99 -8.80
N ILE A 140 0.65 10.23 -8.62
CA ILE A 140 1.97 10.49 -8.03
C ILE A 140 1.99 10.06 -6.56
N LEU A 141 0.97 10.43 -5.79
CA LEU A 141 0.86 10.07 -4.37
C LEU A 141 0.83 8.54 -4.16
N ARG A 142 0.12 7.82 -5.03
CA ARG A 142 0.04 6.35 -4.98
C ARG A 142 1.36 5.69 -5.36
N SER A 143 2.06 6.18 -6.39
CA SER A 143 3.38 5.66 -6.75
C SER A 143 4.40 5.89 -5.62
N ALA A 144 4.36 7.05 -4.96
CA ALA A 144 5.17 7.31 -3.77
C ALA A 144 4.80 6.38 -2.59
N LYS A 145 3.51 6.15 -2.33
CA LYS A 145 3.03 5.18 -1.33
C LYS A 145 3.54 3.77 -1.61
N ASN A 146 3.52 3.34 -2.88
CA ASN A 146 4.02 2.02 -3.29
C ASN A 146 5.54 1.89 -3.11
N MET A 147 6.28 3.00 -3.25
CA MET A 147 7.72 3.07 -2.97
C MET A 147 7.98 2.93 -1.47
N VAL A 148 7.27 3.68 -0.63
CA VAL A 148 7.33 3.60 0.84
C VAL A 148 6.96 2.21 1.36
N SER A 149 5.87 1.61 0.83
CA SER A 149 5.43 0.27 1.23
C SER A 149 6.51 -0.78 0.95
N PHE A 150 7.13 -0.71 -0.23
CA PHE A 150 8.20 -1.62 -0.61
C PHE A 150 9.46 -1.44 0.26
N THR A 151 9.83 -0.19 0.59
CA THR A 151 10.91 0.11 1.54
C THR A 151 10.63 -0.47 2.92
N ASN A 152 9.43 -0.28 3.45
CA ASN A 152 9.05 -0.82 4.76
C ASN A 152 9.04 -2.35 4.78
N ALA A 153 8.65 -3.01 3.68
CA ALA A 153 8.76 -4.47 3.56
C ALA A 153 10.22 -4.97 3.62
N ASN A 154 11.18 -4.13 3.21
CA ASN A 154 12.61 -4.42 3.26
C ASN A 154 13.32 -3.85 4.49
N LYS A 155 12.59 -3.27 5.45
CA LYS A 155 13.15 -2.53 6.60
C LYS A 155 14.21 -3.33 7.37
N LYS A 156 13.92 -4.58 7.73
CA LYS A 156 14.88 -5.44 8.46
C LYS A 156 16.17 -5.68 7.69
N ALA A 157 16.08 -5.82 6.36
CA ALA A 157 17.24 -6.06 5.52
C ALA A 157 18.09 -4.78 5.38
N LEU A 158 17.44 -3.62 5.30
CA LEU A 158 18.07 -2.30 5.29
C LEU A 158 18.75 -2.00 6.63
N GLU A 159 18.08 -2.27 7.75
CA GLU A 159 18.65 -2.09 9.11
C GLU A 159 19.90 -2.95 9.31
N ALA A 160 19.90 -4.18 8.78
CA ALA A 160 21.03 -5.10 8.85
C ALA A 160 22.30 -4.64 8.09
N ILE A 161 22.22 -3.52 7.36
CA ILE A 161 23.34 -2.88 6.69
C ILE A 161 23.50 -1.40 7.09
N GLY A 162 22.94 -0.98 8.23
CA GLY A 162 23.10 0.40 8.73
C GLY A 162 22.15 1.43 8.09
N ILE A 163 21.08 1.00 7.42
CA ILE A 163 20.07 1.90 6.85
C ILE A 163 18.78 1.83 7.66
N THR A 164 18.47 2.91 8.37
CA THR A 164 17.25 3.01 9.19
C THR A 164 16.10 3.59 8.37
N VAL A 165 14.93 2.95 8.44
CA VAL A 165 13.66 3.51 7.95
C VAL A 165 12.94 4.19 9.11
N GLY A 166 12.98 5.53 9.10
CA GLY A 166 12.38 6.41 10.09
C GLY A 166 10.85 6.33 10.11
N SER A 167 10.24 6.84 11.19
CA SER A 167 8.78 6.90 11.31
C SER A 167 8.13 7.77 10.24
N ASP A 168 8.85 8.77 9.74
CA ASP A 168 8.48 9.63 8.62
C ASP A 168 8.63 8.96 7.24
N ASN A 169 8.99 7.68 7.22
CA ASN A 169 9.32 6.89 6.04
C ASN A 169 10.58 7.35 5.31
N LYS A 170 11.45 8.16 5.93
CA LYS A 170 12.73 8.56 5.36
C LYS A 170 13.84 7.57 5.72
N LEU A 171 14.84 7.51 4.86
CA LEU A 171 16.03 6.70 5.04
C LEU A 171 17.12 7.53 5.71
N THR A 172 17.77 6.95 6.71
CA THR A 172 19.02 7.47 7.30
C THR A 172 20.07 6.38 7.21
N VAL A 173 21.27 6.73 6.74
CA VAL A 173 22.41 5.81 6.67
C VAL A 173 23.38 6.16 7.79
N ASP A 174 23.57 5.23 8.71
CA ASP A 174 24.62 5.31 9.73
C ASP A 174 25.94 4.84 9.11
N GLU A 175 26.97 5.69 9.19
CA GLU A 175 28.24 5.43 8.50
C GLU A 175 29.01 4.28 9.11
N ASP A 176 29.06 4.20 10.45
CA ASP A 176 29.84 3.20 11.16
C ASP A 176 29.18 1.82 11.02
N ASP A 177 27.86 1.74 11.21
CA ASP A 177 27.10 0.50 11.03
C ASP A 177 27.14 0.02 9.57
N PHE A 178 27.07 0.93 8.60
CA PHE A 178 27.18 0.58 7.18
C PHE A 178 28.58 0.05 6.86
N LYS A 179 29.64 0.70 7.35
CA LYS A 179 31.03 0.26 7.13
C LYS A 179 31.34 -1.09 7.79
N ALA A 180 30.66 -1.39 8.91
CA ALA A 180 30.74 -2.68 9.58
C ALA A 180 29.89 -3.78 8.92
N ALA A 181 28.96 -3.42 8.03
CA ALA A 181 28.03 -4.36 7.43
C ALA A 181 28.69 -5.35 6.44
N SER A 182 28.04 -6.50 6.27
CA SER A 182 28.47 -7.51 5.30
C SER A 182 28.34 -6.99 3.85
N LYS A 183 29.47 -6.96 3.13
CA LYS A 183 29.53 -6.55 1.71
C LYS A 183 28.61 -7.37 0.81
N ALA A 184 28.43 -8.66 1.10
CA ALA A 184 27.52 -9.53 0.37
C ALA A 184 26.04 -9.14 0.59
N ARG A 185 25.67 -8.69 1.80
CA ARG A 185 24.31 -8.20 2.08
C ARG A 185 24.04 -6.88 1.37
N VAL A 186 25.02 -5.97 1.36
CA VAL A 186 24.93 -4.71 0.62
C VAL A 186 24.74 -4.98 -0.87
N GLN A 187 25.52 -5.90 -1.46
CA GLN A 187 25.34 -6.26 -2.87
C GLN A 187 23.97 -6.88 -3.14
N SER A 188 23.50 -7.81 -2.29
CA SER A 188 22.18 -8.43 -2.49
C SER A 188 21.03 -7.43 -2.49
N LEU A 189 21.14 -6.33 -1.73
CA LEU A 189 20.12 -5.30 -1.66
C LEU A 189 20.23 -4.26 -2.78
N PHE A 190 21.45 -3.93 -3.19
CA PHE A 190 21.68 -2.79 -4.09
C PHE A 190 22.13 -3.16 -5.50
N ASN A 191 22.39 -4.44 -5.76
CA ASN A 191 22.83 -4.93 -7.05
C ASN A 191 22.05 -6.18 -7.49
N GLY A 192 21.89 -6.33 -8.80
CA GLY A 192 21.19 -7.47 -9.39
C GLY A 192 19.70 -7.24 -9.66
N VAL A 193 19.14 -8.10 -10.49
CA VAL A 193 17.72 -8.06 -10.88
C VAL A 193 16.87 -8.45 -9.66
N GLY A 194 15.81 -7.68 -9.40
CA GLY A 194 14.93 -7.91 -8.25
C GLY A 194 15.45 -7.38 -6.92
N SER A 195 16.67 -6.81 -6.88
CA SER A 195 17.22 -6.14 -5.71
C SER A 195 16.36 -4.93 -5.27
N TYR A 196 16.58 -4.45 -4.05
CA TYR A 196 15.87 -3.29 -3.52
C TYR A 196 16.11 -2.04 -4.40
N ALA A 197 17.36 -1.76 -4.79
CA ALA A 197 17.68 -0.66 -5.69
C ALA A 197 16.99 -0.78 -7.06
N TYR A 198 16.92 -1.99 -7.63
CA TYR A 198 16.23 -2.23 -8.90
C TYR A 198 14.74 -1.87 -8.82
N GLN A 199 14.08 -2.31 -7.75
CA GLN A 199 12.65 -2.05 -7.56
C GLN A 199 12.38 -0.57 -7.27
N ILE A 200 13.23 0.10 -6.49
CA ILE A 200 13.11 1.54 -6.24
C ILE A 200 13.38 2.35 -7.51
N SER A 201 14.38 1.98 -8.32
CA SER A 201 14.66 2.63 -9.61
C SER A 201 13.44 2.62 -10.53
N GLY A 202 12.77 1.47 -10.67
CA GLY A 202 11.54 1.36 -11.47
C GLY A 202 10.38 2.20 -10.94
N LYS A 203 10.22 2.30 -9.61
CA LYS A 203 9.19 3.13 -9.00
C LYS A 203 9.48 4.63 -9.16
N ALA A 204 10.74 5.03 -9.03
CA ALA A 204 11.20 6.39 -9.27
C ALA A 204 10.95 6.80 -10.73
N ASP A 205 11.28 5.92 -11.70
CA ASP A 205 11.02 6.16 -13.11
C ASP A 205 9.51 6.38 -13.41
N ASN A 206 8.64 5.63 -12.73
CA ASN A 206 7.20 5.81 -12.85
C ASN A 206 6.71 7.18 -12.33
N ILE A 207 7.21 7.62 -11.18
CA ILE A 207 6.92 8.95 -10.61
C ILE A 207 7.39 10.03 -11.58
N LYS A 208 8.64 9.93 -12.06
CA LYS A 208 9.23 10.84 -13.06
C LYS A 208 8.38 10.94 -14.32
N PHE A 209 7.99 9.80 -14.88
CA PHE A 209 7.19 9.74 -16.11
C PHE A 209 5.84 10.46 -15.94
N THR A 210 5.13 10.14 -14.85
CA THR A 210 3.80 10.72 -14.58
C THR A 210 3.90 12.23 -14.32
N ALA A 211 4.90 12.67 -13.56
CA ALA A 211 5.12 14.07 -13.30
C ALA A 211 5.46 14.85 -14.60
N THR A 212 6.30 14.27 -15.46
CA THR A 212 6.65 14.87 -16.76
C THR A 212 5.44 14.98 -17.69
N ASP A 213 4.61 13.94 -17.76
CA ASP A 213 3.39 13.94 -18.58
C ASP A 213 2.38 15.00 -18.11
N LEU A 214 2.16 15.11 -16.80
CA LEU A 214 1.32 16.15 -16.22
C LEU A 214 1.91 17.54 -16.43
N ALA A 215 3.24 17.70 -16.34
CA ALA A 215 3.89 19.00 -16.55
C ALA A 215 3.70 19.50 -17.99
N LYS A 216 3.77 18.59 -18.97
CA LYS A 216 3.49 18.90 -20.39
C LYS A 216 2.04 19.34 -20.61
N LYS A 217 1.09 18.77 -19.86
CA LYS A 217 -0.34 19.14 -19.92
C LYS A 217 -0.63 20.46 -19.22
N ALA A 218 0.15 20.81 -18.19
CA ALA A 218 0.04 22.08 -17.48
C ALA A 218 0.49 23.29 -18.35
N ASP A 219 1.32 23.07 -19.37
CA ASP A 219 1.75 24.11 -20.33
C ASP A 219 0.69 24.47 -21.40
N TYR A 220 -0.28 23.59 -21.66
CA TYR A 220 -1.19 23.75 -22.79
C TYR A 220 -2.44 24.60 -22.45
N ASN A 221 -2.42 25.88 -22.82
CA ASN A 221 -3.60 26.74 -22.88
C ASN A 221 -4.19 26.77 -24.32
N SER A 222 -5.33 26.10 -24.50
CA SER A 222 -6.32 26.21 -25.60
C SER A 222 -6.05 25.65 -27.02
N THR A 223 -7.10 24.99 -27.53
CA THR A 223 -7.58 24.98 -28.95
C THR A 223 -7.06 24.03 -30.04
N GLN A 224 -6.33 22.97 -29.73
CA GLN A 224 -6.29 21.85 -30.68
C GLN A 224 -6.28 20.51 -29.98
N SER A 225 -7.39 19.78 -30.14
CA SER A 225 -7.53 18.39 -29.79
C SER A 225 -6.36 17.63 -30.37
N TYR A 226 -5.42 17.21 -29.51
CA TYR A 226 -4.48 16.16 -29.85
C TYR A 226 -5.31 14.88 -30.02
N LYS A 227 -5.84 14.72 -31.23
CA LYS A 227 -6.37 13.46 -31.74
C LYS A 227 -5.17 12.56 -32.06
N SER A 228 -4.25 12.38 -31.12
CA SER A 228 -3.36 11.23 -31.15
C SER A 228 -4.22 10.05 -30.76
N SER A 229 -4.62 9.30 -31.78
CA SER A 229 -5.11 7.92 -31.66
C SER A 229 -4.05 7.08 -30.94
N LEU A 230 -3.96 7.22 -29.62
CA LEU A 230 -3.28 6.25 -28.76
C LEU A 230 -4.27 5.11 -28.59
N LYS A 231 -4.21 4.15 -29.51
CA LYS A 231 -4.96 2.92 -29.37
C LYS A 231 -4.37 2.18 -28.17
N SER A 232 -5.07 2.22 -27.04
CA SER A 232 -4.67 1.47 -25.85
C SER A 232 -4.72 -0.02 -26.17
N ILE A 233 -3.59 -0.72 -26.07
CA ILE A 233 -3.54 -2.19 -26.11
C ILE A 233 -3.72 -2.81 -24.71
N SER A 234 -4.22 -2.02 -23.76
CA SER A 234 -4.57 -2.52 -22.42
C SER A 234 -5.54 -3.69 -22.57
N THR A 235 -5.19 -4.80 -21.95
CA THR A 235 -6.07 -5.98 -21.87
C THR A 235 -6.88 -5.99 -20.57
N SER A 236 -6.68 -4.99 -19.70
CA SER A 236 -7.46 -4.81 -18.48
C SER A 236 -8.90 -4.48 -18.82
N LYS A 237 -9.84 -5.13 -18.11
CA LYS A 237 -11.27 -4.85 -18.27
C LYS A 237 -11.73 -3.60 -17.54
N ASP A 238 -10.96 -3.14 -16.56
CA ASP A 238 -11.24 -1.98 -15.74
C ASP A 238 -10.18 -0.90 -15.88
N SER A 239 -10.58 0.35 -15.64
CA SER A 239 -9.63 1.47 -15.59
C SER A 239 -8.69 1.33 -14.38
N THR A 240 -7.48 1.83 -14.50
CA THR A 240 -6.51 1.88 -13.39
C THR A 240 -7.00 2.70 -12.19
N LYS A 241 -7.92 3.65 -12.40
CA LYS A 241 -8.61 4.39 -11.34
C LYS A 241 -9.60 3.49 -10.61
N THR A 242 -10.42 2.74 -11.34
CA THR A 242 -11.39 1.78 -10.78
C THR A 242 -10.64 0.72 -9.96
N LEU A 243 -9.60 0.12 -10.53
CA LEU A 243 -8.80 -0.92 -9.88
C LEU A 243 -8.07 -0.40 -8.63
N GLY A 244 -7.48 0.80 -8.70
CA GLY A 244 -6.87 1.43 -7.52
C GLY A 244 -7.86 1.70 -6.39
N ASN A 245 -9.04 2.23 -6.72
CA ASN A 245 -10.09 2.47 -5.73
C ASN A 245 -10.59 1.17 -5.08
N ILE A 246 -10.67 0.09 -5.85
CA ILE A 246 -11.03 -1.25 -5.35
C ILE A 246 -9.93 -1.78 -4.42
N GLU A 247 -8.66 -1.65 -4.82
CA GLU A 247 -7.52 -2.08 -4.02
C GLU A 247 -7.45 -1.35 -2.67
N ASP A 248 -7.57 -0.02 -2.67
CA ASP A 248 -7.55 0.79 -1.45
C ASP A 248 -8.73 0.45 -0.52
N ALA A 249 -9.93 0.26 -1.07
CA ALA A 249 -11.10 -0.15 -0.30
C ALA A 249 -10.93 -1.57 0.28
N ALA A 250 -10.35 -2.49 -0.49
CA ALA A 250 -10.10 -3.86 -0.05
C ALA A 250 -9.04 -3.90 1.05
N ASN A 251 -7.99 -3.10 0.95
CA ASN A 251 -6.96 -2.98 1.98
C ASN A 251 -7.49 -2.37 3.27
N SER A 252 -8.40 -1.39 3.18
CA SER A 252 -9.09 -0.81 4.35
C SER A 252 -9.95 -1.87 5.05
N ALA A 253 -10.82 -2.56 4.31
CA ALA A 253 -11.65 -3.65 4.84
C ALA A 253 -10.83 -4.81 5.41
N LYS A 254 -9.69 -5.13 4.79
CA LYS A 254 -8.75 -6.14 5.31
C LYS A 254 -8.17 -5.73 6.66
N LYS A 255 -7.83 -4.45 6.83
CA LYS A 255 -7.25 -3.90 8.06
C LYS A 255 -8.27 -3.89 9.21
N SER A 256 -9.46 -3.36 9.00
CA SER A 256 -10.51 -3.35 10.02
C SER A 256 -10.97 -4.76 10.40
N LEU A 257 -11.05 -5.68 9.42
CA LEU A 257 -11.34 -7.09 9.70
C LEU A 257 -10.23 -7.79 10.48
N ALA A 258 -8.96 -7.49 10.18
CA ALA A 258 -7.84 -8.07 10.91
C ALA A 258 -7.88 -7.73 12.41
N ALA A 259 -8.27 -6.49 12.76
CA ALA A 259 -8.44 -6.08 14.16
C ALA A 259 -9.49 -6.94 14.91
N LEU A 260 -10.57 -7.33 14.22
CA LEU A 260 -11.60 -8.23 14.77
C LEU A 260 -11.12 -9.69 14.86
N ARG A 261 -10.16 -10.08 14.03
CA ARG A 261 -9.63 -11.45 13.97
C ARG A 261 -8.42 -11.69 14.86
N GLU A 262 -7.82 -10.63 15.39
CA GLU A 262 -6.66 -10.67 16.26
C GLU A 262 -6.94 -11.50 17.53
N THR A 263 -6.00 -12.37 17.89
CA THR A 263 -6.08 -13.22 19.08
C THR A 263 -4.99 -12.87 20.10
N GLY A 264 -5.06 -13.46 21.29
CA GLY A 264 -4.11 -13.16 22.37
C GLY A 264 -4.26 -11.73 22.91
N TYR A 265 -3.18 -11.15 23.41
CA TYR A 265 -3.20 -9.88 24.16
C TYR A 265 -3.70 -8.66 23.35
N LYS A 266 -3.65 -8.72 22.01
CA LYS A 266 -4.11 -7.64 21.13
C LYS A 266 -5.59 -7.76 20.73
N SER A 267 -6.25 -8.85 21.11
CA SER A 267 -7.65 -9.05 20.76
C SER A 267 -8.55 -8.01 21.40
N VAL A 268 -9.42 -7.39 20.59
CA VAL A 268 -10.50 -6.53 21.10
C VAL A 268 -11.53 -7.30 21.94
N PHE A 269 -11.51 -8.63 21.87
CA PHE A 269 -12.38 -9.53 22.64
C PHE A 269 -11.72 -10.04 23.93
N ASN A 270 -10.70 -9.35 24.45
CA ASN A 270 -10.21 -9.61 25.79
C ASN A 270 -11.14 -9.00 26.82
N GLN A 271 -11.39 -9.72 27.92
CA GLN A 271 -12.13 -9.16 29.04
C GLN A 271 -11.26 -8.15 29.77
N VAL A 272 -11.87 -7.04 30.17
CA VAL A 272 -11.28 -5.97 30.95
C VAL A 272 -11.96 -5.91 32.31
N THR A 273 -11.20 -5.57 33.34
CA THR A 273 -11.75 -5.30 34.67
C THR A 273 -11.93 -3.80 34.82
N THR A 274 -13.18 -3.35 34.95
CA THR A 274 -13.55 -1.97 35.22
C THR A 274 -14.09 -1.83 36.63
N THR A 275 -14.14 -0.61 37.16
CA THR A 275 -14.80 -0.33 38.42
C THR A 275 -16.17 0.27 38.12
N ASP A 276 -17.23 -0.34 38.64
CA ASP A 276 -18.60 0.15 38.44
C ASP A 276 -18.84 1.47 39.23
N LYS A 277 -20.03 2.06 39.03
CA LYS A 277 -20.43 3.30 39.72
C LYS A 277 -20.52 3.15 41.24
N ASN A 278 -20.50 1.92 41.76
CA ASN A 278 -20.60 1.58 43.16
C ASN A 278 -19.23 1.17 43.76
N GLY A 279 -18.13 1.26 42.99
CA GLY A 279 -16.79 0.91 43.45
C GLY A 279 -16.42 -0.57 43.32
N ASN A 280 -17.27 -1.42 42.73
CA ASN A 280 -16.98 -2.84 42.57
C ASN A 280 -16.20 -3.10 41.28
N LYS A 281 -15.24 -4.03 41.35
CA LYS A 281 -14.54 -4.52 40.16
C LYS A 281 -15.45 -5.47 39.38
N VAL A 282 -15.79 -5.09 38.15
CA VAL A 282 -16.57 -5.90 37.21
C VAL A 282 -15.67 -6.32 36.06
N THR A 283 -15.58 -7.61 35.79
CA THR A 283 -14.86 -8.15 34.64
C THR A 283 -15.85 -8.42 33.51
N GLY A 284 -15.61 -7.84 32.34
CA GLY A 284 -16.48 -7.97 31.19
C GLY A 284 -15.79 -7.53 29.90
N TYR A 285 -16.53 -7.52 28.79
CA TYR A 285 -16.00 -7.03 27.52
C TYR A 285 -16.05 -5.51 27.45
N ASP A 286 -15.06 -4.89 26.80
CA ASP A 286 -15.13 -3.50 26.38
C ASP A 286 -16.06 -3.39 25.16
N LYS A 287 -17.36 -3.24 25.45
CA LYS A 287 -18.41 -3.18 24.43
C LYS A 287 -18.25 -1.99 23.49
N ASP A 288 -17.68 -0.88 23.96
CA ASP A 288 -17.46 0.32 23.16
C ASP A 288 -16.34 0.11 22.15
N ALA A 289 -15.21 -0.47 22.58
CA ALA A 289 -14.11 -0.80 21.69
C ALA A 289 -14.52 -1.85 20.64
N ILE A 290 -15.28 -2.88 21.04
CA ILE A 290 -15.78 -3.90 20.11
C ILE A 290 -16.77 -3.29 19.13
N TYR A 291 -17.73 -2.49 19.60
CA TYR A 291 -18.69 -1.79 18.72
C TYR A 291 -17.96 -0.92 17.70
N LYS A 292 -16.98 -0.13 18.13
CA LYS A 292 -16.19 0.70 17.23
C LYS A 292 -15.47 -0.14 16.17
N ALA A 293 -14.81 -1.23 16.57
CA ALA A 293 -14.10 -2.10 15.63
C ALA A 293 -15.04 -2.75 14.60
N VAL A 294 -16.22 -3.20 15.03
CA VAL A 294 -17.22 -3.76 14.12
C VAL A 294 -17.82 -2.69 13.22
N SER A 295 -18.11 -1.50 13.75
CA SER A 295 -18.61 -0.36 12.96
C SER A 295 -17.60 0.08 11.89
N ASP A 296 -16.31 0.15 12.23
CA ASP A 296 -15.24 0.47 11.27
C ASP A 296 -15.21 -0.57 10.13
N PHE A 297 -15.30 -1.86 10.46
CA PHE A 297 -15.38 -2.93 9.46
C PHE A 297 -16.65 -2.85 8.61
N VAL A 298 -17.81 -2.57 9.19
CA VAL A 298 -19.09 -2.38 8.48
C VAL A 298 -18.96 -1.26 7.44
N ASN A 299 -18.35 -0.14 7.82
CA ASN A 299 -18.11 1.00 6.92
C ASN A 299 -17.16 0.64 5.78
N ASP A 300 -16.06 -0.05 6.07
CA ASP A 300 -15.10 -0.46 5.06
C ASP A 300 -15.67 -1.54 4.12
N TYR A 301 -16.47 -2.48 4.64
CA TYR A 301 -17.20 -3.46 3.85
C TYR A 301 -18.14 -2.79 2.85
N ASN A 302 -18.94 -1.83 3.31
CA ASN A 302 -19.87 -1.08 2.46
C ASN A 302 -19.12 -0.27 1.39
N THR A 303 -17.98 0.30 1.75
CA THR A 303 -17.11 1.03 0.81
C THR A 303 -16.56 0.09 -0.25
N LEU A 304 -16.03 -1.08 0.15
CA LEU A 304 -15.55 -2.10 -0.79
C LEU A 304 -16.66 -2.58 -1.72
N LEU A 305 -17.86 -2.84 -1.18
CA LEU A 305 -19.01 -3.26 -1.96
C LEU A 305 -19.35 -2.22 -3.04
N LYS A 306 -19.41 -0.93 -2.67
CA LYS A 306 -19.64 0.18 -3.60
C LYS A 306 -18.54 0.28 -4.66
N LYS A 307 -17.26 0.27 -4.27
CA LYS A 307 -16.16 0.42 -5.24
C LYS A 307 -16.04 -0.74 -6.22
N THR A 308 -16.51 -1.92 -5.83
CA THR A 308 -16.51 -3.12 -6.71
C THR A 308 -17.77 -3.24 -7.58
N GLU A 309 -18.79 -2.40 -7.39
CA GLU A 309 -19.93 -2.29 -8.33
C GLU A 309 -19.48 -1.82 -9.71
N ASP A 310 -18.51 -0.91 -9.76
CA ASP A 310 -18.00 -0.30 -10.99
C ASP A 310 -17.04 -1.21 -11.78
N SER A 311 -16.83 -2.46 -11.34
CA SER A 311 -15.83 -3.37 -11.93
C SER A 311 -16.42 -4.29 -13.01
N ASN A 312 -15.82 -4.25 -14.19
CA ASN A 312 -16.01 -5.17 -15.32
C ASN A 312 -15.14 -6.45 -15.22
N THR A 313 -14.24 -6.53 -14.23
CA THR A 313 -13.37 -7.68 -14.02
C THR A 313 -14.13 -8.82 -13.35
N LYS A 314 -14.48 -9.86 -14.12
CA LYS A 314 -15.25 -11.04 -13.66
C LYS A 314 -14.77 -11.63 -12.32
N ASN A 315 -13.46 -11.72 -12.11
CA ASN A 315 -12.89 -12.27 -10.86
C ASN A 315 -13.18 -11.38 -9.64
N ILE A 316 -13.12 -10.05 -9.81
CA ILE A 316 -13.51 -9.07 -8.78
C ILE A 316 -15.01 -9.18 -8.51
N THR A 317 -15.83 -9.17 -9.56
CA THR A 317 -17.29 -9.29 -9.43
C THR A 317 -17.70 -10.59 -8.73
N GLN A 318 -17.03 -11.71 -9.04
CA GLN A 318 -17.31 -13.02 -8.45
C GLN A 318 -16.86 -13.11 -6.99
N ALA A 319 -15.70 -12.55 -6.65
CA ALA A 319 -15.24 -12.47 -5.27
C ALA A 319 -16.19 -11.60 -4.41
N ARG A 320 -16.64 -10.45 -4.95
CA ARG A 320 -17.69 -9.61 -4.32
C ARG A 320 -19.01 -10.37 -4.13
N LYS A 321 -19.46 -11.13 -5.13
CA LYS A 321 -20.68 -11.95 -5.02
C LYS A 321 -20.54 -13.04 -3.96
N THR A 322 -19.37 -13.65 -3.87
CA THR A 322 -19.10 -14.67 -2.84
C THR A 322 -19.07 -14.05 -1.45
N MET A 323 -18.48 -12.86 -1.32
CA MET A 323 -18.45 -12.08 -0.08
C MET A 323 -19.87 -11.71 0.41
N THR A 324 -20.72 -11.19 -0.48
CA THR A 324 -22.13 -10.89 -0.16
C THR A 324 -22.93 -12.15 0.19
N ASN A 325 -22.69 -13.27 -0.50
CA ASN A 325 -23.33 -14.55 -0.14
C ASN A 325 -22.96 -15.03 1.27
N TYR A 326 -21.73 -14.83 1.74
CA TYR A 326 -21.36 -15.16 3.12
C TYR A 326 -22.11 -14.31 4.14
N VAL A 327 -22.28 -13.01 3.86
CA VAL A 327 -23.09 -12.11 4.70
C VAL A 327 -24.55 -12.58 4.74
N LEU A 328 -25.14 -12.88 3.59
CA LEU A 328 -26.51 -13.38 3.49
C LEU A 328 -26.70 -14.73 4.21
N ALA A 329 -25.75 -15.65 4.09
CA ALA A 329 -25.77 -16.94 4.79
C ALA A 329 -25.74 -16.78 6.32
N ASN A 330 -25.20 -15.67 6.83
CA ASN A 330 -25.12 -15.35 8.25
C ASN A 330 -26.18 -14.34 8.71
N LYS A 331 -27.24 -14.08 7.91
CA LYS A 331 -28.26 -13.06 8.19
C LYS A 331 -28.87 -13.16 9.59
N SER A 332 -29.25 -14.35 10.03
CA SER A 332 -29.86 -14.53 11.37
C SER A 332 -28.88 -14.23 12.50
N ALA A 333 -27.61 -14.64 12.35
CA ALA A 333 -26.57 -14.36 13.33
C ALA A 333 -26.25 -12.86 13.40
N LEU A 334 -26.13 -12.20 12.24
CA LEU A 334 -25.91 -10.75 12.16
C LEU A 334 -27.07 -9.96 12.78
N SER A 335 -28.31 -10.33 12.46
CA SER A 335 -29.50 -9.65 13.00
C SER A 335 -29.61 -9.77 14.51
N ALA A 336 -29.25 -10.92 15.08
CA ALA A 336 -29.23 -11.14 16.53
C ALA A 336 -28.17 -10.28 17.26
N LEU A 337 -27.18 -9.77 16.52
CA LEU A 337 -26.14 -8.86 17.02
C LEU A 337 -26.45 -7.40 16.69
N GLY A 338 -27.64 -7.08 16.18
CA GLY A 338 -27.99 -5.71 15.80
C GLY A 338 -27.33 -5.23 14.49
N ILE A 339 -26.86 -6.16 13.64
CA ILE A 339 -26.34 -5.85 12.30
C ILE A 339 -27.40 -6.23 11.27
N THR A 340 -27.88 -5.25 10.51
CA THR A 340 -28.91 -5.44 9.48
C THR A 340 -28.31 -5.41 8.07
N ILE A 341 -28.88 -6.21 7.18
CA ILE A 341 -28.49 -6.29 5.77
C ILE A 341 -29.58 -5.58 4.94
N GLY A 342 -29.19 -4.51 4.25
CA GLY A 342 -30.04 -3.79 3.31
C GLY A 342 -30.32 -4.60 2.03
N SER A 343 -31.28 -4.15 1.22
CA SER A 343 -31.59 -4.76 -0.08
C SER A 343 -30.43 -4.66 -1.08
N ASP A 344 -29.54 -3.69 -0.90
CA ASP A 344 -28.30 -3.50 -1.65
C ASP A 344 -27.12 -4.31 -1.07
N ASN A 345 -27.39 -5.20 -0.10
CA ASN A 345 -26.42 -5.97 0.67
C ASN A 345 -25.48 -5.12 1.54
N LYS A 346 -25.71 -3.81 1.68
CA LYS A 346 -24.96 -3.01 2.65
C LYS A 346 -25.35 -3.38 4.07
N LEU A 347 -24.40 -3.24 4.97
CA LEU A 347 -24.56 -3.48 6.38
C LEU A 347 -24.83 -2.18 7.13
N SER A 348 -25.69 -2.24 8.13
CA SER A 348 -25.82 -1.19 9.14
C SER A 348 -25.83 -1.83 10.52
N ILE A 349 -25.38 -1.07 11.52
CA ILE A 349 -25.22 -1.55 12.89
C ILE A 349 -25.97 -0.62 13.85
N SER A 350 -26.81 -1.20 14.71
CA SER A 350 -27.50 -0.49 15.78
C SER A 350 -26.64 -0.52 17.04
N GLU A 351 -26.18 0.63 17.51
CA GLU A 351 -25.31 0.72 18.68
C GLU A 351 -25.95 0.11 19.94
N SER A 352 -27.22 0.44 20.21
CA SER A 352 -27.93 -0.08 21.38
C SER A 352 -28.09 -1.60 21.31
N THR A 353 -28.66 -2.10 20.22
CA THR A 353 -28.89 -3.53 20.01
C THR A 353 -27.58 -4.33 20.00
N PHE A 354 -26.53 -3.77 19.41
CA PHE A 354 -25.22 -4.42 19.37
C PHE A 354 -24.59 -4.49 20.76
N LYS A 355 -24.60 -3.39 21.53
CA LYS A 355 -24.04 -3.38 22.89
C LYS A 355 -24.84 -4.26 23.85
N ASP A 356 -26.13 -4.49 23.60
CA ASP A 356 -26.94 -5.43 24.37
C ASP A 356 -26.71 -6.90 23.99
N ALA A 357 -26.08 -7.16 22.84
CA ALA A 357 -25.80 -8.51 22.36
C ALA A 357 -24.68 -9.21 23.15
N ASP A 358 -24.64 -10.54 23.03
CA ASP A 358 -23.59 -11.37 23.61
C ASP A 358 -22.29 -11.24 22.81
N MET A 359 -21.29 -10.55 23.40
CA MET A 359 -19.98 -10.33 22.81
C MET A 359 -19.21 -11.63 22.51
N SER A 360 -19.54 -12.73 23.19
CA SER A 360 -18.96 -14.04 22.88
C SER A 360 -19.45 -14.55 21.51
N LYS A 361 -20.71 -14.26 21.16
CA LYS A 361 -21.25 -14.56 19.82
C LYS A 361 -20.67 -13.65 18.76
N VAL A 362 -20.45 -12.36 19.08
CA VAL A 362 -19.72 -11.43 18.20
C VAL A 362 -18.32 -11.97 17.92
N LYS A 363 -17.61 -12.41 18.97
CA LYS A 363 -16.28 -13.02 18.85
C LYS A 363 -16.31 -14.23 17.92
N SER A 364 -17.23 -15.18 18.13
CA SER A 364 -17.35 -16.38 17.29
C SER A 364 -17.73 -16.08 15.84
N LEU A 365 -18.45 -14.98 15.57
CA LEU A 365 -18.78 -14.57 14.22
C LEU A 365 -17.54 -14.14 13.43
N PHE A 366 -16.62 -13.43 14.08
CA PHE A 366 -15.41 -12.91 13.43
C PHE A 366 -14.19 -13.81 13.57
N GLN A 367 -14.07 -14.58 14.65
CA GLN A 367 -12.91 -15.39 15.00
C GLN A 367 -13.17 -16.89 14.87
N GLY A 368 -12.10 -17.63 14.61
CA GLY A 368 -12.14 -19.09 14.50
C GLY A 368 -12.22 -19.59 13.06
N LYS A 369 -12.01 -20.89 12.90
CA LYS A 369 -12.05 -21.59 11.60
C LYS A 369 -13.50 -21.68 11.12
N GLY A 370 -13.74 -21.35 9.85
CA GLY A 370 -15.06 -21.30 9.24
C GLY A 370 -15.89 -20.09 9.64
N SER A 371 -15.37 -19.18 10.47
CA SER A 371 -16.07 -17.95 10.86
C SER A 371 -16.36 -17.05 9.66
N LEU A 372 -17.40 -16.22 9.77
CA LEU A 372 -17.70 -15.21 8.75
C LEU A 372 -16.48 -14.32 8.53
N GLY A 373 -15.77 -13.94 9.59
CA GLY A 373 -14.54 -13.15 9.46
C GLY A 373 -13.46 -13.83 8.61
N GLU A 374 -13.29 -15.15 8.69
CA GLU A 374 -12.29 -15.86 7.88
C GLU A 374 -12.71 -15.87 6.41
N GLN A 375 -13.98 -16.21 6.17
CA GLN A 375 -14.56 -16.26 4.83
C GLN A 375 -14.46 -14.90 4.12
N MET A 376 -14.76 -13.81 4.85
CA MET A 376 -14.65 -12.44 4.37
C MET A 376 -13.20 -12.06 4.07
N GLN A 377 -12.26 -12.38 4.97
CA GLN A 377 -10.84 -12.08 4.78
C GLN A 377 -10.30 -12.71 3.49
N GLN A 378 -10.70 -13.95 3.18
CA GLN A 378 -10.29 -14.62 1.95
C GLN A 378 -10.79 -13.89 0.70
N GLN A 379 -12.06 -13.47 0.67
CA GLN A 379 -12.63 -12.78 -0.51
C GLN A 379 -12.09 -11.36 -0.65
N ILE A 380 -11.92 -10.61 0.45
CA ILE A 380 -11.31 -9.28 0.44
C ILE A 380 -9.88 -9.36 -0.09
N THR A 381 -9.10 -10.35 0.35
CA THR A 381 -7.73 -10.57 -0.16
C THR A 381 -7.73 -10.91 -1.64
N LYS A 382 -8.65 -11.76 -2.11
CA LYS A 382 -8.81 -12.05 -3.54
C LYS A 382 -9.14 -10.80 -4.35
N ILE A 383 -10.05 -9.96 -3.86
CA ILE A 383 -10.40 -8.69 -4.53
C ILE A 383 -9.17 -7.80 -4.67
N ALA A 384 -8.40 -7.61 -3.59
CA ALA A 384 -7.18 -6.82 -3.63
C ALA A 384 -6.17 -7.38 -4.66
N SER A 385 -5.90 -8.69 -4.63
CA SER A 385 -4.96 -9.33 -5.56
C SER A 385 -5.44 -9.33 -7.01
N TYR A 386 -6.75 -9.47 -7.26
CA TYR A 386 -7.30 -9.36 -8.61
C TYR A 386 -7.24 -7.92 -9.12
N ALA A 387 -7.48 -6.94 -8.26
CA ALA A 387 -7.34 -5.54 -8.63
C ALA A 387 -5.88 -5.20 -9.00
N GLU A 388 -4.93 -5.65 -8.18
CA GLU A 388 -3.49 -5.51 -8.43
C GLU A 388 -3.05 -6.22 -9.72
N SER A 389 -3.48 -7.47 -9.91
CA SER A 389 -3.15 -8.25 -11.10
C SER A 389 -3.76 -7.65 -12.37
N GLU A 390 -5.01 -7.22 -12.34
CA GLU A 390 -5.64 -6.58 -13.49
C GLU A 390 -4.99 -5.21 -13.78
N ALA A 391 -4.60 -4.47 -12.74
CA ALA A 391 -3.90 -3.20 -12.90
C ALA A 391 -2.53 -3.40 -13.57
N SER A 392 -1.86 -4.53 -13.32
CA SER A 392 -0.61 -4.88 -13.99
C SER A 392 -0.79 -5.16 -15.49
N LYS A 393 -1.98 -5.61 -15.93
CA LYS A 393 -2.31 -5.84 -17.36
C LYS A 393 -2.60 -4.56 -18.13
N SER A 394 -2.79 -3.45 -17.41
CA SER A 394 -2.97 -2.13 -18.02
C SER A 394 -1.66 -1.51 -18.54
N ASN A 395 -0.52 -2.22 -18.38
CA ASN A 395 0.83 -1.68 -18.61
C ASN A 395 1.50 -2.34 -19.82
N THR A 396 0.95 -2.19 -21.01
CA THR A 396 1.55 -2.71 -22.25
C THR A 396 1.80 -1.61 -23.29
N TYR A 397 2.87 -1.82 -24.06
CA TYR A 397 3.51 -0.96 -25.05
C TYR A 397 2.57 -0.15 -25.95
N ASN A 398 3.01 1.01 -26.44
CA ASN A 398 2.30 1.68 -27.52
C ASN A 398 2.69 1.05 -28.88
N ASP A 399 1.97 1.41 -29.94
CA ASP A 399 2.20 0.91 -31.32
C ASP A 399 3.63 1.11 -31.84
N ASN A 400 4.46 1.92 -31.15
CA ASN A 400 5.87 2.15 -31.49
C ASN A 400 6.86 1.31 -30.66
N GLY A 401 6.40 0.26 -29.97
CA GLY A 401 7.27 -0.61 -29.18
C GLY A 401 7.91 0.08 -27.96
N SER A 402 7.42 1.26 -27.58
CA SER A 402 7.82 1.95 -26.35
C SER A 402 6.87 1.60 -25.22
N TYR A 403 7.39 1.49 -24.00
CA TYR A 403 6.58 1.19 -22.83
C TYR A 403 5.53 2.29 -22.64
N SER A 404 4.25 1.93 -22.77
CA SER A 404 3.14 2.87 -22.60
C SER A 404 2.46 2.61 -21.28
N TYR A 405 2.44 3.64 -20.43
CA TYR A 405 1.56 3.71 -19.30
C TYR A 405 0.43 4.67 -19.68
N ASN A 406 -0.71 4.10 -20.06
CA ASN A 406 -1.98 4.83 -20.05
C ASN A 406 -2.47 4.97 -18.58
N TYR A 407 -1.71 5.72 -17.77
CA TYR A 407 -2.28 6.46 -16.64
C TYR A 407 -2.72 7.86 -17.10
N ASN A 408 -3.11 7.99 -18.37
CA ASN A 408 -3.63 9.23 -18.88
C ASN A 408 -5.11 9.33 -18.51
N SER A 409 -5.47 10.39 -17.80
CA SER A 409 -6.84 10.88 -17.59
C SER A 409 -7.54 11.28 -18.90
N GLY A 410 -7.32 10.54 -20.00
CA GLY A 410 -7.89 10.80 -21.32
C GLY A 410 -9.24 10.11 -21.56
N ASP A 411 -9.61 9.11 -20.75
CA ASP A 411 -10.89 8.39 -20.92
C ASP A 411 -12.11 9.13 -20.32
N TRP A 412 -11.93 10.39 -19.93
CA TRP A 412 -13.01 11.21 -19.37
C TRP A 412 -13.85 11.93 -20.43
N TYR A 413 -13.60 11.71 -21.73
CA TYR A 413 -14.34 12.40 -22.79
C TYR A 413 -14.55 11.55 -24.05
N ASN A 414 -14.84 10.26 -23.89
CA ASN A 414 -15.26 9.43 -25.03
C ASN A 414 -16.43 8.48 -24.72
N SER A 415 -17.13 8.64 -23.59
CA SER A 415 -18.38 7.92 -23.30
C SER A 415 -19.64 8.79 -23.43
N MET A 416 -19.52 9.99 -23.97
CA MET A 416 -20.66 10.83 -24.39
C MET A 416 -20.37 11.47 -25.74
N PHE A 417 -20.28 10.64 -26.78
CA PHE A 417 -20.83 10.91 -28.12
C PHE A 417 -21.17 9.59 -28.80
#